data_AF-A0A2S7QZV4-F1
#
_entry.id   AF-A0A2S7QZV4-F1
#
_cell.length_a   1.000
_cell.length_b   1.000
_cell.length_c   1.000
_cell.angle_alpha   90.00
_cell.angle_beta   90.00
_cell.angle_gamma   90.00
#
_symmetry.space_group_name_H-M   'P 1'
#
loop_
_entity.id
_entity.type
_entity.pdbx_description
1 polymer ?
#
loop_
_entity_poly.entity_id
_entity_poly.type
_entity_poly.pdbx_seq_one_letter_code
_entity_poly.pdbx_strand_id
1 'polypeptide(L)'
;MASIMENASIESAAAIVSHPYYPLEIEIASYLANEWTVHTLLTVFFGGCAVLFFCTRAFVAKRYPDLPSSEKAAIWWLVLCYFSLNHTRMGESQELFGQLWKEYALSDSRYLTSDPFVLCMETVTAIIVTVGQIYGLVLYYATHTFDFYYKEVIYSRPEFLYFWFYYFFMNFLWMIFPGMLLVDSVRTIAKAFTALEEINGTKGKDRDTKKLQ
;
A
#
# COMPACT_ATOMS: atom_id res chain seq x y z
N MET A 1 -4.57 22.40 -58.19
CA MET A 1 -5.42 21.78 -57.13
C MET A 1 -4.93 20.39 -56.75
N ALA A 2 -4.60 19.49 -57.68
CA ALA A 2 -4.02 18.18 -57.36
C ALA A 2 -2.74 18.26 -56.51
N SER A 3 -1.78 19.15 -56.83
CA SER A 3 -0.53 19.26 -56.05
C SER A 3 -0.70 19.95 -54.68
N ILE A 4 -1.79 20.70 -54.46
CA ILE A 4 -2.08 21.33 -53.16
C ILE A 4 -2.75 20.31 -52.24
N MET A 5 -3.60 19.43 -52.79
CA MET A 5 -4.20 18.32 -52.06
C MET A 5 -3.18 17.20 -51.78
N GLU A 6 -2.23 16.98 -52.69
CA GLU A 6 -1.09 16.07 -52.48
C GLU A 6 -0.19 16.58 -51.35
N ASN A 7 0.17 17.88 -51.34
CA ASN A 7 0.93 18.47 -50.23
C ASN A 7 0.16 18.49 -48.91
N ALA A 8 -1.16 18.71 -48.92
CA ALA A 8 -1.99 18.64 -47.70
C ALA A 8 -2.15 17.21 -47.16
N SER A 9 -2.15 16.19 -48.03
CA SER A 9 -2.08 14.79 -47.60
C SER A 9 -0.70 14.38 -47.07
N ILE A 10 0.37 15.07 -47.50
CA ILE A 10 1.74 14.87 -47.02
C ILE A 10 1.99 15.63 -45.70
N GLU A 11 1.39 16.81 -45.48
CA GLU A 11 1.46 17.53 -44.19
C GLU A 11 0.57 16.91 -43.11
N SER A 12 -0.52 16.22 -43.51
CA SER A 12 -1.42 15.51 -42.59
C SER A 12 -1.02 14.05 -42.34
N ALA A 13 0.00 13.53 -43.03
CA ALA A 13 0.67 12.30 -42.64
C ALA A 13 1.51 12.60 -41.39
N ALA A 14 0.85 12.49 -40.23
CA ALA A 14 1.36 12.62 -38.87
C ALA A 14 2.88 12.82 -38.81
N ALA A 15 3.31 14.06 -38.58
CA ALA A 15 4.65 14.31 -38.10
C ALA A 15 4.81 13.46 -36.84
N ILE A 16 5.50 12.32 -36.95
CA ILE A 16 5.76 11.42 -35.82
C ILE A 16 6.55 12.26 -34.83
N VAL A 17 5.86 12.78 -33.82
CA VAL A 17 6.50 13.58 -32.78
C VAL A 17 7.33 12.59 -31.97
N SER A 18 8.63 12.56 -32.25
CA SER A 18 9.58 11.69 -31.56
C SER A 18 9.48 11.93 -30.05
N HIS A 19 9.18 10.88 -29.30
CA HIS A 19 9.04 10.93 -27.86
C HIS A 19 10.10 10.05 -27.17
N PRO A 20 10.49 10.39 -25.93
CA PRO A 20 11.51 9.67 -25.19
C PRO A 20 11.02 8.38 -24.49
N TYR A 21 9.74 8.02 -24.65
CA TYR A 21 9.12 6.85 -24.01
C TYR A 21 9.28 5.58 -24.83
N TYR A 22 9.37 4.46 -24.13
CA TYR A 22 9.55 3.14 -24.72
C TYR A 22 8.22 2.39 -24.77
N PRO A 23 7.92 1.63 -25.85
CA PRO A 23 8.67 1.52 -27.11
C PRO A 23 8.65 2.81 -27.94
N LEU A 24 9.74 3.12 -28.65
CA LEU A 24 9.95 4.42 -29.34
C LEU A 24 9.09 4.56 -30.60
N GLU A 25 8.60 3.44 -31.12
CA GLU A 25 7.88 3.32 -32.38
C GLU A 25 6.36 3.53 -32.22
N ILE A 26 5.87 3.67 -30.99
CA ILE A 26 4.45 3.87 -30.73
C ILE A 26 4.07 5.33 -30.91
N GLU A 27 2.89 5.60 -31.46
CA GLU A 27 2.38 6.98 -31.50
C GLU A 27 1.64 7.28 -30.19
N ILE A 28 2.17 8.23 -29.41
CA ILE A 28 1.44 8.76 -28.26
C ILE A 28 0.53 9.88 -28.75
N ALA A 29 -0.78 9.63 -28.67
CA ALA A 29 -1.80 10.59 -29.06
C ALA A 29 -1.59 11.93 -28.34
N SER A 30 -1.43 13.00 -29.13
CA SER A 30 -1.27 14.38 -28.62
C SER A 30 -0.08 14.56 -27.66
N TYR A 31 1.03 13.89 -27.91
CA TYR A 31 2.25 14.04 -27.09
C TYR A 31 2.77 15.48 -27.09
N LEU A 32 2.93 16.04 -25.88
CA LEU A 32 3.61 17.30 -25.62
C LEU A 32 4.70 17.07 -24.58
N ALA A 33 5.91 17.54 -24.87
CA ALA A 33 7.03 17.43 -23.95
C ALA A 33 6.82 18.32 -22.72
N ASN A 34 7.28 17.84 -21.56
CA ASN A 34 7.22 18.63 -20.33
C ASN A 34 8.03 19.93 -20.47
N GLU A 35 7.39 21.05 -20.14
CA GLU A 35 8.06 22.36 -20.07
C GLU A 35 9.00 22.47 -18.85
N TRP A 36 8.70 21.72 -17.79
CA TRP A 36 9.42 21.79 -16.53
C TRP A 36 10.40 20.63 -16.38
N THR A 37 11.57 20.92 -15.83
CA THR A 37 12.58 19.90 -15.58
C THR A 37 12.14 18.93 -14.49
N VAL A 38 12.60 17.68 -14.56
CA VAL A 38 12.33 16.64 -13.55
C VAL A 38 12.67 17.12 -12.13
N HIS A 39 13.78 17.86 -11.96
CA HIS A 39 14.18 18.43 -10.67
C HIS A 39 13.15 19.41 -10.12
N THR A 40 12.59 20.27 -10.96
CA THR A 40 11.53 21.21 -10.59
C THR A 40 10.27 20.45 -10.17
N LEU A 41 9.85 19.44 -10.93
CA LEU A 41 8.70 18.60 -10.58
C LEU A 41 8.90 17.94 -9.21
N LEU A 42 10.05 17.29 -9.01
CA LEU A 42 10.36 16.62 -7.75
C LEU A 42 10.40 17.61 -6.59
N THR A 43 11.00 18.79 -6.79
CA THR A 43 11.08 19.82 -5.73
C THR A 43 9.70 20.34 -5.35
N VAL A 44 8.82 20.59 -6.33
CA VAL A 44 7.45 21.03 -6.06
C VAL A 44 6.63 19.92 -5.39
N PHE A 45 6.78 18.67 -5.85
CA PHE A 45 6.08 17.53 -5.25
C PHE A 45 6.52 17.28 -3.81
N PHE A 46 7.83 17.10 -3.57
CA PHE A 46 8.37 16.87 -2.22
C PHE A 46 8.20 18.10 -1.33
N GLY A 47 8.28 19.31 -1.89
CA GLY A 47 7.95 20.55 -1.21
C GLY A 47 6.49 20.58 -0.75
N GLY A 48 5.55 20.20 -1.62
CA GLY A 48 4.13 20.05 -1.28
C GLY A 48 3.90 19.01 -0.20
N CYS A 49 4.50 17.82 -0.33
CA CYS A 49 4.44 16.78 0.70
C CYS A 49 5.04 17.25 2.03
N ALA A 50 6.17 17.96 2.01
CA ALA A 50 6.80 18.51 3.20
C ALA A 50 5.91 19.57 3.86
N VAL A 51 5.32 20.48 3.09
CA VAL A 51 4.36 21.47 3.61
C VAL A 51 3.18 20.77 4.27
N LEU A 52 2.57 19.79 3.60
CA LEU A 52 1.47 19.01 4.20
C LEU A 52 1.92 18.32 5.49
N PHE A 53 3.10 17.70 5.50
CA PHE A 53 3.65 17.03 6.67
C PHE A 53 3.92 18.01 7.82
N PHE A 54 4.58 19.14 7.57
CA PHE A 54 4.91 20.14 8.58
C PHE A 54 3.68 20.87 9.10
N CYS A 55 2.73 21.23 8.23
CA CYS A 55 1.45 21.81 8.62
C CYS A 55 0.66 20.84 9.49
N THR A 56 0.56 19.57 9.09
CA THR A 56 -0.09 18.52 9.88
C THR A 56 0.62 18.33 11.22
N ARG A 57 1.96 18.24 11.22
CA ARG A 57 2.77 18.11 12.43
C ARG A 57 2.60 19.30 13.36
N ALA A 58 2.60 20.52 12.85
CA ALA A 58 2.43 21.74 13.64
C ALA A 58 1.00 21.84 14.21
N PHE A 59 -0.01 21.49 13.42
CA PHE A 59 -1.39 21.41 13.86
C PHE A 59 -1.57 20.38 14.98
N VAL A 60 -1.04 19.16 14.79
CA VAL A 60 -1.08 18.09 15.79
C VAL A 60 -0.31 18.48 17.04
N ALA A 61 0.88 19.08 16.92
CA ALA A 61 1.67 19.53 18.07
C ALA A 61 0.99 20.67 18.84
N LYS A 62 0.28 21.57 18.16
CA LYS A 62 -0.47 22.65 18.80
C LYS A 62 -1.73 22.14 19.50
N ARG A 63 -2.38 21.13 18.93
CA ARG A 63 -3.63 20.57 19.47
C ARG A 63 -3.41 19.51 20.55
N TYR A 64 -2.24 18.85 20.53
CA TYR A 64 -1.84 17.77 21.41
C TYR A 64 -0.35 17.95 21.84
N PRO A 65 -0.08 18.85 22.82
CA PRO A 65 1.27 19.23 23.22
C PRO A 65 2.04 18.13 23.98
N ASP A 66 1.33 17.25 24.70
CA ASP A 66 1.94 16.21 25.55
C ASP A 66 2.44 14.98 24.79
N LEU A 67 2.49 15.05 23.45
CA LEU A 67 2.71 13.89 22.61
C LEU A 67 4.11 13.80 21.99
N PRO A 68 4.85 12.68 22.16
CA PRO A 68 6.22 12.54 21.66
C PRO A 68 6.34 12.56 20.12
N SER A 69 7.50 12.99 19.62
CA SER A 69 7.74 13.28 18.19
C SER A 69 7.82 12.05 17.28
N SER A 70 8.09 10.86 17.82
CA SER A 70 8.12 9.58 17.11
C SER A 70 6.71 9.09 16.70
N GLU A 71 5.67 9.51 17.43
CA GLU A 71 4.29 9.06 17.22
C GLU A 71 3.56 9.86 16.11
N LYS A 72 4.09 11.03 15.74
CA LYS A 72 3.48 11.92 14.73
C LYS A 72 3.74 11.50 13.28
N ALA A 73 4.78 10.69 13.02
CA ALA A 73 5.13 10.17 11.69
C ALA A 73 4.33 8.91 11.30
N ALA A 74 3.72 8.26 12.29
CA ALA A 74 2.99 7.01 12.18
C ALA A 74 1.57 7.15 11.60
N ILE A 75 1.06 8.38 11.52
CA ILE A 75 -0.38 8.67 11.39
C ILE A 75 -1.03 8.15 10.10
N TRP A 76 -0.28 7.90 9.02
CA TRP A 76 -0.88 7.48 7.74
C TRP A 76 -0.83 5.98 7.43
N TRP A 77 -0.04 5.20 8.16
CA TRP A 77 0.16 3.75 7.88
C TRP A 77 0.08 2.87 9.13
N LEU A 78 0.38 3.42 10.33
CA LEU A 78 0.37 2.67 11.58
C LEU A 78 -1.00 2.60 12.26
N VAL A 79 -2.02 3.35 11.83
CA VAL A 79 -3.35 3.30 12.48
C VAL A 79 -3.99 1.91 12.35
N LEU A 80 -3.81 1.24 11.21
CA LEU A 80 -4.27 -0.15 10.99
C LEU A 80 -3.35 -1.18 11.69
N CYS A 81 -2.03 -1.03 11.59
CA CYS A 81 -1.08 -1.95 12.23
C CYS A 81 -1.13 -1.89 13.76
N TYR A 82 -1.32 -0.71 14.36
CA TYR A 82 -1.41 -0.57 15.82
C TYR A 82 -2.62 -1.33 16.37
N PHE A 83 -3.75 -1.29 15.66
CA PHE A 83 -4.93 -2.05 16.08
C PHE A 83 -4.66 -3.53 16.11
N SER A 84 -4.20 -4.09 14.99
CA SER A 84 -3.91 -5.52 14.88
C SER A 84 -2.89 -6.00 15.92
N LEU A 85 -1.82 -5.23 16.16
CA LEU A 85 -0.75 -5.60 17.10
C LEU A 85 -1.14 -5.47 18.58
N ASN A 86 -1.98 -4.49 18.93
CA ASN A 86 -2.23 -4.14 20.33
C ASN A 86 -3.69 -4.35 20.78
N HIS A 87 -4.56 -4.96 19.97
CA HIS A 87 -5.99 -5.16 20.26
C HIS A 87 -6.26 -5.74 21.66
N THR A 88 -5.44 -6.69 22.13
CA THR A 88 -5.58 -7.29 23.46
C THR A 88 -5.13 -6.39 24.62
N ARG A 89 -4.31 -5.39 24.35
CA ARG A 89 -3.74 -4.47 25.36
C ARG A 89 -4.29 -3.05 25.25
N MET A 90 -5.33 -2.83 24.43
CA MET A 90 -5.88 -1.51 24.17
C MET A 90 -6.47 -0.83 25.38
N GLY A 91 -7.19 -1.57 26.23
CA GLY A 91 -7.79 -1.01 27.44
C GLY A 91 -6.77 -0.34 28.35
N GLU A 92 -5.58 -0.95 28.49
CA GLU A 92 -4.50 -0.47 29.35
C GLU A 92 -3.58 0.53 28.63
N SER A 93 -3.53 0.51 27.30
CA SER A 93 -2.62 1.34 26.52
C SER A 93 -2.84 2.84 26.79
N GLN A 94 -1.76 3.54 27.17
CA GLN A 94 -1.72 4.99 27.36
C GLN A 94 -0.96 5.72 26.24
N GLU A 95 -0.49 4.98 25.24
CA GLU A 95 0.11 5.52 24.03
C GLU A 95 -0.96 6.23 23.19
N LEU A 96 -0.59 7.24 22.40
CA LEU A 96 -1.56 8.04 21.62
C LEU A 96 -2.54 7.16 20.86
N PHE A 97 -2.02 6.20 20.08
CA PHE A 97 -2.85 5.36 19.24
C PHE A 97 -3.80 4.49 20.07
N GLY A 98 -3.35 4.06 21.25
CA GLY A 98 -4.18 3.40 22.24
C GLY A 98 -5.33 4.28 22.73
N GLN A 99 -5.03 5.54 23.06
CA GLN A 99 -6.04 6.51 23.48
C GLN A 99 -6.98 6.91 22.33
N LEU A 100 -6.47 7.07 21.11
CA LEU A 100 -7.26 7.38 19.91
C LEU A 100 -8.20 6.23 19.56
N TRP A 101 -7.72 4.99 19.68
CA TRP A 101 -8.56 3.79 19.51
C TRP A 101 -9.60 3.65 20.62
N LYS A 102 -9.29 4.02 21.86
CA LYS A 102 -10.28 4.08 22.95
C LYS A 102 -11.35 5.14 22.71
N GLU A 103 -10.97 6.32 22.23
CA GLU A 103 -11.91 7.39 21.87
C GLU A 103 -12.78 6.98 20.68
N TYR A 104 -12.19 6.38 19.63
CA TYR A 104 -12.94 5.84 18.51
C TYR A 104 -13.87 4.70 18.94
N ALA A 105 -13.44 3.86 19.88
CA ALA A 105 -14.26 2.81 20.45
C ALA A 105 -15.43 3.32 21.30
N LEU A 106 -15.50 4.62 21.66
CA LEU A 106 -16.72 5.20 22.20
C LEU A 106 -17.85 5.24 21.14
N SER A 107 -17.50 5.40 19.86
CA SER A 107 -18.46 5.30 18.76
C SER A 107 -18.82 3.85 18.43
N ASP A 108 -17.88 2.92 18.61
CA ASP A 108 -18.10 1.49 18.40
C ASP A 108 -17.25 0.66 19.38
N SER A 109 -17.90 0.24 20.47
CA SER A 109 -17.24 -0.47 21.58
C SER A 109 -16.57 -1.80 21.19
N ARG A 110 -16.91 -2.38 20.03
CA ARG A 110 -16.37 -3.66 19.56
C ARG A 110 -14.86 -3.64 19.35
N TYR A 111 -14.31 -2.48 19.05
CA TYR A 111 -12.86 -2.28 18.92
C TYR A 111 -12.14 -2.36 20.26
N LEU A 112 -12.79 -1.96 21.37
CA LEU A 112 -12.21 -2.09 22.71
C LEU A 112 -12.42 -3.50 23.29
N THR A 113 -13.54 -4.14 22.97
CA THR A 113 -13.83 -5.51 23.42
C THR A 113 -13.19 -6.58 22.54
N SER A 114 -12.43 -6.20 21.50
CA SER A 114 -11.80 -7.12 20.54
C SER A 114 -12.77 -8.18 20.02
N ASP A 115 -13.95 -7.75 19.54
CA ASP A 115 -14.98 -8.67 19.09
C ASP A 115 -14.45 -9.64 18.00
N PRO A 116 -14.69 -10.96 18.13
CA PRO A 116 -14.12 -11.96 17.22
C PRO A 116 -14.54 -11.75 15.75
N PHE A 117 -15.75 -11.23 15.50
CA PHE A 117 -16.23 -11.02 14.15
C PHE A 117 -15.51 -9.85 13.49
N VAL A 118 -15.32 -8.73 14.21
CA VAL A 118 -14.55 -7.58 13.71
C VAL A 118 -13.09 -7.97 13.44
N LEU A 119 -12.45 -8.68 14.37
CA LEU A 119 -11.08 -9.14 14.20
C LEU A 119 -10.92 -10.05 12.98
N CYS A 120 -11.84 -11.00 12.78
CA CYS A 120 -11.85 -11.87 11.61
C CYS A 120 -12.03 -11.10 10.30
N MET A 121 -12.99 -10.17 10.24
CA MET A 121 -13.25 -9.35 9.05
C MET A 121 -12.06 -8.45 8.67
N GLU A 122 -11.47 -7.76 9.63
CA GLU A 122 -10.27 -6.92 9.42
C GLU A 122 -9.08 -7.75 8.96
N THR A 123 -8.91 -8.95 9.51
CA THR A 123 -7.82 -9.84 9.11
C THR A 123 -8.03 -10.39 7.70
N VAL A 124 -9.26 -10.75 7.32
CA VAL A 124 -9.60 -11.23 5.98
C VAL A 124 -9.40 -10.12 4.94
N THR A 125 -9.86 -8.90 5.22
CA THR A 125 -9.68 -7.76 4.32
C THR A 125 -8.20 -7.39 4.17
N ALA A 126 -7.41 -7.42 5.25
CA ALA A 126 -5.96 -7.25 5.19
C ALA A 126 -5.30 -8.32 4.31
N ILE A 127 -5.69 -9.59 4.43
CA ILE A 127 -5.17 -10.68 3.57
C ILE A 127 -5.54 -10.44 2.10
N ILE A 128 -6.79 -10.10 1.80
CA ILE A 128 -7.23 -9.89 0.41
C ILE A 128 -6.45 -8.73 -0.23
N VAL A 129 -6.32 -7.60 0.48
CA VAL A 129 -5.59 -6.43 -0.05
C VAL A 129 -4.11 -6.74 -0.22
N THR A 130 -3.48 -7.41 0.75
CA THR A 130 -2.05 -7.73 0.68
C THR A 130 -1.72 -8.76 -0.40
N VAL A 131 -2.53 -9.82 -0.52
CA VAL A 131 -2.41 -10.81 -1.59
C VAL A 131 -2.67 -10.17 -2.94
N GLY A 132 -3.66 -9.28 -3.05
CA GLY A 132 -3.93 -8.53 -4.29
C GLY A 132 -2.75 -7.65 -4.72
N GLN A 133 -2.09 -6.97 -3.79
CA GLN A 133 -0.91 -6.15 -4.06
C GLN A 133 0.29 -7.00 -4.51
N ILE A 134 0.57 -8.11 -3.80
CA ILE A 134 1.67 -9.02 -4.17
C ILE A 134 1.38 -9.67 -5.53
N TYR A 135 0.16 -10.14 -5.76
CA TYR A 135 -0.25 -10.75 -7.02
C TYR A 135 -0.15 -9.76 -8.19
N GLY A 136 -0.68 -8.55 -8.02
CA GLY A 136 -0.58 -7.49 -9.02
C GLY A 136 0.87 -7.16 -9.37
N LEU A 137 1.75 -7.14 -8.37
CA LEU A 137 3.17 -6.87 -8.58
C LEU A 137 3.91 -8.03 -9.26
N VAL A 138 3.64 -9.28 -8.86
CA VAL A 138 4.20 -10.46 -9.53
C VAL A 138 3.74 -10.51 -10.98
N LEU A 139 2.46 -10.26 -11.25
CA LEU A 139 1.95 -10.15 -12.61
C LEU A 139 2.61 -9.01 -13.37
N TYR A 140 2.78 -7.84 -12.76
CA TYR A 140 3.43 -6.68 -13.38
C TYR A 140 4.87 -6.98 -13.84
N TYR A 141 5.67 -7.64 -12.99
CA TYR A 141 7.01 -8.09 -13.38
C TYR A 141 7.00 -9.23 -14.40
N ALA A 142 6.05 -10.16 -14.26
CA ALA A 142 5.92 -11.31 -15.14
C ALA A 142 5.49 -10.89 -16.56
N THR A 143 4.52 -9.98 -16.70
CA THR A 143 4.07 -9.48 -18.00
C THR A 143 5.16 -8.68 -18.70
N HIS A 144 5.89 -7.82 -17.97
CA HIS A 144 7.05 -7.13 -18.52
C HIS A 144 8.12 -8.10 -19.01
N THR A 145 8.45 -9.14 -18.22
CA THR A 145 9.45 -10.15 -18.59
C THR A 145 8.98 -11.00 -19.77
N PHE A 146 7.69 -11.35 -19.81
CA PHE A 146 7.07 -12.09 -20.89
C PHE A 146 7.07 -11.29 -22.19
N ASP A 147 6.65 -10.03 -22.16
CA ASP A 147 6.65 -9.18 -23.33
C ASP A 147 8.08 -8.90 -23.83
N PHE A 148 9.04 -8.75 -22.92
CA PHE A 148 10.46 -8.66 -23.29
C PHE A 148 10.97 -9.94 -23.96
N TYR A 149 10.63 -11.12 -23.43
CA TYR A 149 11.13 -12.39 -23.95
C TYR A 149 10.46 -12.84 -25.26
N TYR A 150 9.15 -12.61 -25.41
CA TYR A 150 8.38 -13.12 -26.55
C TYR A 150 8.10 -12.07 -27.63
N LYS A 151 8.01 -10.79 -27.26
CA LYS A 151 7.72 -9.71 -28.21
C LYS A 151 8.93 -8.81 -28.46
N GLU A 152 10.02 -9.00 -27.71
CA GLU A 152 11.21 -8.14 -27.72
C GLU A 152 10.87 -6.65 -27.49
N VAL A 153 9.73 -6.38 -26.84
CA VAL A 153 9.27 -5.02 -26.54
C VAL A 153 9.84 -4.59 -25.20
N ILE A 154 10.56 -3.48 -25.22
CA ILE A 154 11.07 -2.83 -24.03
C ILE A 154 10.08 -1.72 -23.67
N TYR A 155 9.52 -1.76 -22.46
CA TYR A 155 8.62 -0.73 -21.95
C TYR A 155 9.33 0.23 -20.99
N SER A 156 10.29 -0.27 -20.20
CA SER A 156 11.07 0.56 -19.29
C SER A 156 12.31 1.12 -19.99
N ARG A 157 12.54 2.41 -19.77
CA ARG A 157 13.81 3.10 -20.04
C ARG A 157 14.99 2.31 -19.44
N PRO A 158 16.04 1.95 -20.21
CA PRO A 158 17.11 1.07 -19.75
C PRO A 158 18.11 1.76 -18.81
N GLU A 159 18.06 3.08 -18.68
CA GLU A 159 18.98 3.79 -17.79
C GLU A 159 18.77 3.39 -16.33
N PHE A 160 19.87 3.34 -15.58
CA PHE A 160 19.90 2.81 -14.22
C PHE A 160 18.84 3.43 -13.31
N LEU A 161 18.66 4.76 -13.37
CA LEU A 161 17.68 5.46 -12.55
C LEU A 161 16.24 4.97 -12.84
N TYR A 162 15.85 4.86 -14.11
CA TYR A 162 14.48 4.51 -14.46
C TYR A 162 14.20 3.03 -14.22
N PHE A 163 15.12 2.15 -14.57
CA PHE A 163 14.92 0.72 -14.39
C PHE A 163 15.09 0.28 -12.92
N TRP A 164 16.23 0.57 -12.29
CA TRP A 164 16.51 0.03 -10.96
C TRP A 164 15.82 0.80 -9.85
N PHE A 165 15.76 2.12 -9.94
CA PHE A 165 15.14 2.92 -8.88
C PHE A 165 13.62 3.03 -9.05
N TYR A 166 13.13 3.53 -10.18
CA TYR A 166 11.70 3.70 -10.38
C TYR A 166 10.96 2.38 -10.60
N TYR A 167 11.41 1.56 -11.54
CA TYR A 167 10.71 0.33 -11.88
C TYR A 167 10.90 -0.77 -10.82
N PHE A 168 12.13 -1.07 -10.40
CA PHE A 168 12.36 -2.14 -9.42
C PHE A 168 12.17 -1.68 -7.97
N PHE A 169 12.96 -0.71 -7.49
CA PHE A 169 13.02 -0.37 -6.07
C PHE A 169 11.71 0.22 -5.51
N MET A 170 11.09 1.20 -6.18
CA MET A 170 9.84 1.79 -5.70
C MET A 170 8.70 0.77 -5.64
N ASN A 171 8.60 -0.09 -6.65
CA ASN A 171 7.62 -1.18 -6.67
C ASN A 171 7.96 -2.29 -5.66
N PHE A 172 9.24 -2.54 -5.38
CA PHE A 172 9.67 -3.48 -4.34
C PHE A 172 9.31 -2.98 -2.93
N LEU A 173 9.37 -1.68 -2.66
CA LEU A 173 8.86 -1.11 -1.41
C LEU A 173 7.37 -1.40 -1.24
N TRP A 174 6.59 -1.30 -2.32
CA TRP A 174 5.17 -1.69 -2.34
C TRP A 174 4.93 -3.19 -2.11
N MET A 175 5.96 -4.05 -2.17
CA MET A 175 5.88 -5.46 -1.78
C MET A 175 6.15 -5.64 -0.28
N ILE A 176 7.18 -4.97 0.24
CA ILE A 176 7.64 -5.17 1.63
C ILE A 176 6.55 -4.78 2.63
N PHE A 177 5.92 -3.61 2.42
CA PHE A 177 4.94 -3.09 3.36
C PHE A 177 3.70 -4.01 3.50
N PRO A 178 3.03 -4.44 2.41
CA PRO A 178 1.96 -5.44 2.48
C PRO A 178 2.44 -6.82 2.95
N GLY A 179 3.67 -7.22 2.61
CA GLY A 179 4.24 -8.50 3.04
C GLY A 179 4.37 -8.60 4.55
N MET A 180 4.77 -7.52 5.23
CA MET A 180 4.80 -7.46 6.69
C MET A 180 3.40 -7.63 7.28
N LEU A 181 2.39 -6.92 6.74
CA LEU A 181 1.00 -7.08 7.17
C LEU A 181 0.49 -8.51 7.00
N LEU A 182 0.83 -9.18 5.90
CA LEU A 182 0.39 -10.56 5.64
C LEU A 182 0.94 -11.53 6.71
N VAL A 183 2.22 -11.41 7.04
CA VAL A 183 2.84 -12.24 8.09
C VAL A 183 2.15 -12.02 9.43
N ASP A 184 1.81 -10.78 9.74
CA ASP A 184 1.14 -10.42 10.99
C ASP A 184 -0.30 -10.94 11.05
N SER A 185 -1.05 -10.83 9.96
CA SER A 185 -2.39 -11.42 9.84
C SER A 185 -2.37 -12.94 10.02
N VAL A 186 -1.43 -13.63 9.37
CA VAL A 186 -1.29 -15.10 9.46
C VAL A 186 -0.92 -15.53 10.89
N ARG A 187 0.01 -14.84 11.55
CA ARG A 187 0.39 -15.14 12.94
C ARG A 187 -0.78 -14.97 13.91
N THR A 188 -1.61 -13.96 13.70
CA THR A 188 -2.79 -13.70 14.55
C THR A 188 -3.81 -14.83 14.40
N ILE A 189 -4.08 -15.25 13.16
CA ILE A 189 -4.97 -16.38 12.87
C ILE A 189 -4.44 -17.67 13.48
N ALA A 190 -3.15 -17.97 13.33
CA ALA A 190 -2.54 -19.18 13.86
C ALA A 190 -2.70 -19.28 15.38
N LYS A 191 -2.44 -18.19 16.11
CA LYS A 191 -2.64 -18.12 17.56
C LYS A 191 -4.09 -18.34 17.97
N ALA A 192 -5.05 -17.79 17.21
CA ALA A 192 -6.47 -17.98 17.48
C ALA A 192 -6.89 -19.45 17.32
N PHE A 193 -6.40 -20.15 16.30
CA PHE A 193 -6.68 -21.57 16.11
C PHE A 193 -6.05 -22.45 17.21
N THR A 194 -4.82 -22.18 17.62
CA THR A 194 -4.18 -22.92 18.73
C THR A 194 -4.96 -22.77 20.03
N ALA A 195 -5.41 -21.56 20.36
CA ALA A 195 -6.23 -21.32 21.55
C ALA A 195 -7.58 -22.05 21.49
N LEU A 196 -8.19 -22.14 20.31
CA LEU A 196 -9.43 -22.88 20.10
C LEU A 196 -9.25 -24.39 20.34
N GLU A 197 -8.12 -24.95 19.90
CA GLU A 197 -7.79 -26.36 20.08
C GLU A 197 -7.60 -26.72 21.56
N GLU A 198 -6.91 -25.86 22.32
CA GLU A 198 -6.76 -26.01 23.78
C GLU A 198 -8.12 -26.01 24.50
N ILE A 199 -9.01 -25.07 24.15
CA ILE A 199 -10.35 -24.99 24.74
C ILE A 199 -11.17 -26.25 24.42
N ASN A 200 -11.11 -26.75 23.18
CA ASN A 200 -11.82 -27.95 22.76
C ASN A 200 -11.27 -29.21 23.48
N GLY A 201 -9.95 -29.33 23.62
CA GLY A 201 -9.31 -30.41 24.38
C GLY A 201 -9.70 -30.41 25.85
N THR A 202 -9.78 -29.22 26.47
CA THR A 202 -10.18 -29.07 27.88
C THR A 202 -11.65 -29.44 28.10
N LYS A 203 -12.55 -28.99 27.21
CA LYS A 203 -13.97 -29.37 27.23
C LYS A 203 -14.20 -30.86 27.01
N GLY A 204 -13.41 -31.51 26.14
CA GLY A 204 -13.48 -32.96 25.93
C GLY A 204 -13.16 -33.73 27.21
N LYS A 205 -12.11 -33.31 27.92
CA LYS A 205 -11.67 -33.91 29.18
C LYS A 205 -12.72 -33.78 30.30
N ASP A 206 -13.32 -32.59 30.47
CA ASP A 206 -14.37 -32.37 31.49
C ASP A 206 -15.63 -33.21 31.21
N ARG A 207 -15.95 -33.46 29.93
CA ARG A 207 -17.07 -34.30 29.51
C ARG A 207 -16.85 -35.79 29.82
N ASP A 208 -15.65 -36.30 29.60
CA ASP A 208 -15.32 -37.69 29.91
C ASP A 208 -15.25 -37.92 31.42
N THR A 209 -14.73 -36.96 32.18
CA THR A 209 -14.68 -37.02 33.65
C THR A 209 -16.08 -37.08 34.28
N LYS A 210 -17.06 -36.36 33.71
CA LYS A 210 -18.48 -36.42 34.12
C LYS A 210 -19.23 -37.69 33.70
N LYS A 211 -18.73 -38.45 32.72
CA LYS A 211 -19.31 -39.76 32.34
C LYS A 211 -18.82 -40.90 33.24
N LEU A 212 -17.71 -40.70 33.92
CA LEU A 212 -17.08 -41.65 34.83
C LEU A 212 -17.55 -41.53 36.29
N GLN A 213 -18.40 -40.53 36.59
CA GLN A 213 -19.13 -40.37 37.85
C GLN A 213 -20.60 -40.77 37.67
#